data_AF-A0AAE6CK40-F1
#
_entry.id   AF-A0AAE6CK40-F1
#
_cell.length_a   1.000
_cell.length_b   1.000
_cell.length_c   1.000
_cell.angle_alpha   90.00
_cell.angle_beta   90.00
_cell.angle_gamma   90.00
#
_symmetry.space_group_name_H-M   'P 1'
#
loop_
_entity.id
_entity.type
_entity.pdbx_description
1 polymer ?
#
loop_
_entity_poly.entity_id
_entity_poly.type
_entity_poly.pdbx_seq_one_letter_code
_entity_poly.pdbx_strand_id
1 'polypeptide(L)'
;MMSTAAYQVTVTGELNPGVTRESAVEAFAKLFKVAPETAEQIFSRAPMVVKKGIDETTADKIQMALTKIGVQSQVGMSETPAPAVIAAEEPQPNNEITRPVPPPPEPVPQAAPPSMVEPEASIDQEQDQPGFKFKIEGRPDFAFLTVQVPGGKTLRVEASAMATMDTNMVMKTKAKGGLGRFLTSESIFINEFTAQNGPGEIGIAPASPGDLAHVFLQGETIFLQNSAFVASDMGVTVETKWQGLTKGFFSGESLFLIRCSGDGDLWFNTYGGMIMLDVDGDYVVDTGNIVAFTEGLDYSITKVGGYKSLFFSGEGFVCRFSGKGKVWIQTRSVQAFTSWVYPFRPVQNKG
;
A
#
# COMPACT_ATOMS: atom_id res chain seq x y z
N MET A 1 -29.19 9.27 -3.96
CA MET A 1 -29.81 8.06 -3.37
C MET A 1 -29.92 7.05 -4.50
N MET A 2 -29.39 5.83 -4.46
CA MET A 2 -29.23 4.90 -3.34
C MET A 2 -27.80 4.37 -3.21
N SER A 3 -27.34 4.20 -1.97
CA SER A 3 -26.15 3.38 -1.64
C SER A 3 -26.39 1.97 -2.17
N THR A 4 -25.46 1.39 -2.94
CA THR A 4 -25.49 -0.06 -3.18
C THR A 4 -25.33 -0.68 -1.81
N ALA A 5 -26.39 -1.30 -1.31
CA ALA A 5 -26.39 -1.92 0.00
C ALA A 5 -25.20 -2.87 0.10
N ALA A 6 -24.25 -2.53 0.96
CA ALA A 6 -23.20 -3.45 1.34
C ALA A 6 -23.81 -4.42 2.33
N TYR A 7 -23.60 -5.72 2.14
CA TYR A 7 -24.10 -6.75 3.03
C TYR A 7 -22.96 -7.33 3.87
N GLN A 8 -23.34 -7.93 5.00
CA GLN A 8 -22.46 -8.72 5.83
C GLN A 8 -23.12 -10.05 6.19
N VAL A 9 -22.30 -11.08 6.34
CA VAL A 9 -22.72 -12.42 6.79
C VAL A 9 -22.21 -12.64 8.19
N THR A 10 -23.12 -12.93 9.11
CA THR A 10 -22.86 -13.17 10.53
C THR A 10 -23.16 -14.62 10.85
N VAL A 11 -22.18 -15.38 11.34
CA VAL A 11 -22.40 -16.72 11.89
C VAL A 11 -23.01 -16.57 13.28
N THR A 12 -24.12 -17.23 13.55
CA THR A 12 -24.86 -17.09 14.82
C THR A 12 -24.30 -17.97 15.94
N GLY A 13 -23.52 -18.99 15.59
CA GLY A 13 -22.98 -19.99 16.53
C GLY A 13 -23.88 -21.21 16.70
N GLU A 14 -25.09 -21.15 16.14
CA GLU A 14 -26.01 -22.27 16.11
C GLU A 14 -25.70 -23.21 14.93
N LEU A 15 -25.97 -24.50 15.14
CA LEU A 15 -25.78 -25.54 14.15
C LEU A 15 -27.11 -26.18 13.79
N ASN A 16 -27.22 -26.69 12.57
CA ASN A 16 -28.38 -27.45 12.14
C ASN A 16 -28.50 -28.76 12.92
N PRO A 17 -29.72 -29.26 13.16
CA PRO A 17 -29.92 -30.55 13.83
C PRO A 17 -29.14 -31.68 13.17
N GLY A 18 -28.38 -32.45 13.96
CA GLY A 18 -27.56 -33.56 13.48
C GLY A 18 -26.12 -33.19 13.08
N VAL A 19 -25.73 -31.92 13.16
CA VAL A 19 -24.36 -31.47 12.89
C VAL A 19 -23.60 -31.28 14.20
N THR A 20 -22.46 -31.96 14.34
CA THR A 20 -21.58 -31.80 15.51
C THR A 20 -20.71 -30.57 15.38
N ARG A 21 -20.33 -29.97 16.50
CA ARG A 21 -19.44 -28.81 16.52
C ARG A 21 -18.10 -29.08 15.83
N GLU A 22 -17.52 -30.23 16.08
CA GLU A 22 -16.27 -30.68 15.46
C GLU A 22 -16.37 -30.75 13.93
N SER A 23 -17.43 -31.38 13.40
CA SER A 23 -17.62 -31.49 11.94
C SER A 23 -17.96 -30.14 11.28
N ALA A 24 -18.68 -29.26 11.98
CA ALA A 24 -18.93 -27.89 11.53
C ALA A 24 -17.63 -27.07 11.48
N VAL A 25 -16.76 -27.20 12.47
CA VAL A 25 -15.46 -26.52 12.57
C VAL A 25 -14.54 -26.94 11.43
N GLU A 26 -14.40 -28.23 11.16
CA GLU A 26 -13.59 -28.75 10.05
C GLU A 26 -14.12 -28.30 8.69
N ALA A 27 -15.44 -28.39 8.48
CA ALA A 27 -16.08 -27.99 7.24
C ALA A 27 -15.97 -26.47 7.00
N PHE A 28 -16.11 -25.67 8.07
CA PHE A 28 -15.94 -24.22 8.03
C PHE A 28 -14.48 -23.85 7.75
N ALA A 29 -13.52 -24.49 8.43
CA ALA A 29 -12.09 -24.30 8.22
C ALA A 29 -11.70 -24.54 6.75
N LYS A 30 -12.24 -25.60 6.14
CA LYS A 30 -12.04 -25.91 4.72
C LYS A 30 -12.70 -24.90 3.79
N LEU A 31 -13.92 -24.46 4.11
CA LEU A 31 -14.68 -23.51 3.29
C LEU A 31 -14.00 -22.14 3.22
N PHE A 32 -13.48 -21.65 4.35
CA PHE A 32 -12.81 -20.34 4.45
C PHE A 32 -11.28 -20.41 4.35
N LYS A 33 -10.72 -21.62 4.19
CA LYS A 33 -9.28 -21.87 4.13
C LYS A 33 -8.53 -21.32 5.36
N VAL A 34 -9.09 -21.56 6.55
CA VAL A 34 -8.52 -21.18 7.85
C VAL A 34 -8.16 -22.43 8.67
N ALA A 35 -7.36 -22.27 9.73
CA ALA A 35 -7.02 -23.37 10.63
C ALA A 35 -8.26 -23.78 11.48
N PRO A 36 -8.40 -25.06 11.86
CA PRO A 36 -9.51 -25.53 12.71
C PRO A 36 -9.63 -24.76 14.03
N GLU A 37 -8.51 -24.36 14.64
CA GLU A 37 -8.49 -23.59 15.88
C GLU A 37 -9.09 -22.18 15.68
N THR A 38 -8.83 -21.56 14.53
CA THR A 38 -9.43 -20.28 14.15
C THR A 38 -10.93 -20.41 13.90
N ALA A 39 -11.35 -21.50 13.26
CA ALA A 39 -12.77 -21.79 13.08
C ALA A 39 -13.48 -21.99 14.43
N GLU A 40 -12.89 -22.75 15.37
CA GLU A 40 -13.42 -22.94 16.73
C GLU A 40 -13.53 -21.61 17.50
N GLN A 41 -12.57 -20.71 17.33
CA GLN A 41 -12.63 -19.37 17.92
C GLN A 41 -13.80 -18.54 17.37
N ILE A 42 -14.17 -18.70 16.10
CA ILE A 42 -15.33 -18.03 15.50
C ILE A 42 -16.63 -18.58 16.11
N PHE A 43 -16.76 -19.90 16.25
CA PHE A 43 -17.95 -20.52 16.84
C PHE A 43 -18.09 -20.24 18.34
N SER A 44 -16.99 -20.09 19.08
CA SER A 44 -17.01 -19.78 20.52
C SER A 44 -17.30 -18.31 20.82
N ARG A 45 -17.10 -17.42 19.85
CA ARG A 45 -17.34 -15.97 19.98
C ARG A 45 -18.57 -15.49 19.21
N ALA A 46 -19.36 -16.42 18.68
CA ALA A 46 -20.55 -16.09 17.92
C ALA A 46 -21.58 -15.32 18.78
N PRO A 47 -22.35 -14.38 18.19
CA PRO A 47 -22.43 -14.07 16.76
C PRO A 47 -21.20 -13.30 16.23
N MET A 48 -20.65 -13.73 15.09
CA MET A 48 -19.45 -13.13 14.48
C MET A 48 -19.63 -12.86 12.99
N VAL A 49 -19.25 -11.65 12.56
CA VAL A 49 -19.21 -11.31 11.13
C VAL A 49 -18.03 -12.02 10.46
N VAL A 50 -18.32 -12.87 9.48
CA VAL A 50 -17.31 -13.64 8.74
C VAL A 50 -16.95 -13.01 7.40
N LYS A 51 -17.83 -12.16 6.86
CA LYS A 51 -17.59 -11.37 5.66
C LYS A 51 -18.46 -10.11 5.68
N LYS A 52 -17.91 -8.97 5.24
CA LYS A 52 -18.61 -7.68 5.14
C LYS A 52 -18.20 -6.94 3.86
N GLY A 53 -18.96 -5.93 3.47
CA GLY A 53 -18.63 -5.10 2.31
C GLY A 53 -18.81 -5.82 0.98
N ILE A 54 -19.68 -6.83 0.95
CA ILE A 54 -19.97 -7.65 -0.22
C ILE A 54 -21.34 -7.29 -0.79
N ASP A 55 -21.55 -7.56 -2.08
CA ASP A 55 -22.87 -7.45 -2.68
C ASP A 55 -23.81 -8.56 -2.16
N GLU A 56 -25.12 -8.35 -2.34
CA GLU A 56 -26.18 -9.28 -1.90
C GLU A 56 -26.00 -10.70 -2.47
N THR A 57 -25.68 -10.81 -3.76
CA THR A 57 -25.50 -12.11 -4.42
C THR A 57 -24.32 -12.89 -3.83
N THR A 58 -23.25 -12.19 -3.47
CA THR A 58 -22.10 -12.78 -2.78
C THR A 58 -22.46 -13.15 -1.33
N ALA A 59 -23.26 -12.33 -0.64
CA ALA A 59 -23.73 -12.63 0.72
C ALA A 59 -24.61 -13.88 0.76
N ASP A 60 -25.55 -14.00 -0.18
CA ASP A 60 -26.42 -15.16 -0.34
C ASP A 60 -25.63 -16.43 -0.64
N LYS A 61 -24.65 -16.37 -1.54
CA LYS A 61 -23.77 -17.52 -1.85
C LYS A 61 -23.02 -18.00 -0.62
N ILE A 62 -22.52 -17.08 0.20
CA ILE A 62 -21.81 -17.42 1.44
C ILE A 62 -22.79 -18.00 2.47
N GLN A 63 -23.99 -17.43 2.62
CA GLN A 63 -25.03 -17.97 3.50
C GLN A 63 -25.44 -19.39 3.08
N MET A 64 -25.65 -19.63 1.79
CA MET A 64 -25.96 -20.95 1.25
C MET A 64 -24.84 -21.96 1.51
N ALA A 65 -23.58 -21.55 1.35
CA ALA A 65 -22.43 -22.40 1.63
C ALA A 65 -22.33 -22.77 3.12
N LEU A 66 -22.62 -21.82 4.02
CA LEU A 66 -22.68 -22.02 5.47
C LEU A 66 -23.81 -22.97 5.86
N THR A 67 -25.02 -22.77 5.31
CA THR A 67 -26.16 -23.66 5.53
C THR A 67 -25.87 -25.09 5.07
N LYS A 68 -25.17 -25.25 3.94
CA LYS A 68 -24.79 -26.57 3.40
C LYS A 68 -23.84 -27.33 4.31
N ILE A 69 -23.00 -26.64 5.09
CA ILE A 69 -22.12 -27.26 6.09
C ILE A 69 -22.77 -27.31 7.49
N GLY A 70 -24.06 -26.97 7.59
CA GLY A 70 -24.81 -27.05 8.84
C GLY A 70 -24.62 -25.88 9.80
N VAL A 71 -24.06 -24.76 9.32
CA VAL A 71 -23.78 -23.57 10.14
C VAL A 71 -24.87 -22.53 9.91
N GLN A 72 -25.54 -22.11 10.98
CA GLN A 72 -26.53 -21.05 10.88
C GLN A 72 -25.88 -19.67 10.74
N SER A 73 -26.43 -18.85 9.84
CA SER A 73 -25.93 -17.51 9.57
C SER A 73 -27.03 -16.55 9.16
N GLN A 74 -26.81 -15.26 9.44
CA GLN A 74 -27.71 -14.16 9.11
C GLN A 74 -27.01 -13.22 8.12
N VAL A 75 -27.75 -12.81 7.10
CA VAL A 75 -27.35 -11.75 6.16
C VAL A 75 -28.00 -10.46 6.61
N GLY A 76 -27.21 -9.42 6.80
CA GLY A 76 -27.69 -8.09 7.17
C GLY A 76 -27.07 -7.01 6.29
N MET A 77 -27.79 -5.91 6.12
CA MET A 77 -27.21 -4.71 5.52
C MET A 77 -26.14 -4.17 6.47
N SER A 78 -24.94 -3.93 5.93
CA SER A 78 -23.85 -3.25 6.61
C SER A 78 -24.24 -1.79 6.75
N GLU A 79 -24.77 -1.41 7.92
CA GLU A 79 -24.95 0.01 8.23
C GLU A 79 -23.58 0.69 8.20
N THR A 80 -23.40 1.60 7.26
CA THR A 80 -22.35 2.62 7.37
C THR A 80 -22.96 3.69 8.26
N PRO A 81 -22.36 4.10 9.40
CA PRO A 81 -22.85 5.28 10.08
C PRO A 81 -22.74 6.44 9.10
N ALA A 82 -23.87 7.10 8.82
CA ALA A 82 -23.83 8.38 8.14
C ALA A 82 -22.94 9.31 8.98
N PRO A 83 -21.97 10.03 8.38
CA PRO A 83 -21.28 11.07 9.13
C PRO A 83 -22.33 12.05 9.64
N ALA A 84 -22.24 12.40 10.93
CA ALA A 84 -23.11 13.39 11.55
C ALA A 84 -23.09 14.65 10.69
N VAL A 85 -24.25 15.00 10.14
CA VAL A 85 -24.44 16.24 9.40
C VAL A 85 -24.26 17.37 10.40
N ILE A 86 -23.11 18.02 10.36
CA ILE A 86 -22.94 19.33 10.99
C ILE A 86 -23.82 20.26 10.15
N ALA A 87 -24.94 20.69 10.71
CA ALA A 87 -25.84 21.63 10.06
C ALA A 87 -25.06 22.92 9.75
N ALA A 88 -24.88 23.20 8.46
CA ALA A 88 -24.43 24.50 8.00
C ALA A 88 -25.55 25.50 8.29
N GLU A 89 -25.26 26.49 9.14
CA GLU A 89 -26.11 27.66 9.35
C GLU A 89 -26.13 28.48 8.06
N GLU A 90 -27.32 28.79 7.54
CA GLU A 90 -27.51 29.58 6.32
C GLU A 90 -26.91 30.99 6.48
N PRO A 91 -26.18 31.52 5.48
CA PRO A 91 -25.69 32.88 5.55
C PRO A 91 -26.85 33.86 5.38
N GLN A 92 -27.07 34.70 6.39
CA GLN A 92 -27.99 35.84 6.29
C GLN A 92 -27.45 36.90 5.31
N PRO A 93 -28.34 37.67 4.65
CA PRO A 93 -27.93 38.68 3.68
C PRO A 93 -27.17 39.82 4.36
N ASN A 94 -25.97 40.08 3.84
CA ASN A 94 -25.03 41.07 4.36
C ASN A 94 -25.55 42.49 4.07
N ASN A 95 -25.68 43.34 5.10
CA ASN A 95 -25.90 44.77 4.91
C ASN A 95 -24.60 45.43 4.42
N GLU A 96 -24.72 46.29 3.39
CA GLU A 96 -23.64 47.13 2.86
C GLU A 96 -22.96 47.93 3.97
N ILE A 97 -21.65 47.74 4.13
CA ILE A 97 -20.76 48.69 4.79
C ILE A 97 -19.79 49.20 3.73
N THR A 98 -20.04 50.42 3.25
CA THR A 98 -19.12 51.17 2.38
C THR A 98 -17.83 51.46 3.14
N ARG A 99 -16.69 50.97 2.62
CA ARG A 99 -15.35 51.36 3.08
C ARG A 99 -14.72 52.29 2.05
N PRO A 100 -13.98 53.34 2.46
CA PRO A 100 -13.37 54.26 1.51
C PRO A 100 -12.20 53.61 0.79
N VAL A 101 -12.04 53.95 -0.50
CA VAL A 101 -10.93 53.53 -1.36
C VAL A 101 -9.66 54.31 -0.95
N PRO A 102 -8.50 53.66 -0.75
CA PRO A 102 -7.24 54.35 -0.45
C PRO A 102 -6.64 55.02 -1.71
N PRO A 103 -5.86 56.10 -1.57
CA PRO A 103 -5.21 56.77 -2.69
C PRO A 103 -4.10 55.89 -3.31
N PRO A 104 -3.73 56.13 -4.58
CA PRO A 104 -2.72 55.33 -5.27
C PRO A 104 -1.33 55.54 -4.68
N PRO A 105 -0.46 54.51 -4.69
CA PRO A 105 0.89 54.62 -4.13
C PRO A 105 1.82 55.42 -5.05
N GLU A 106 2.76 56.14 -4.44
CA GLU A 106 3.86 56.83 -5.13
C GLU A 106 4.85 55.84 -5.79
N PRO A 107 5.58 56.25 -6.85
CA PRO A 107 6.50 55.37 -7.55
C PRO A 107 7.75 55.07 -6.70
N VAL A 108 8.00 53.78 -6.46
CA VAL A 108 9.18 53.27 -5.76
C VAL A 108 10.39 53.29 -6.71
N PRO A 109 11.62 53.65 -6.25
CA PRO A 109 12.82 53.59 -7.08
C PRO A 109 13.12 52.15 -7.53
N GLN A 110 13.51 51.99 -8.79
CA GLN A 110 13.85 50.71 -9.39
C GLN A 110 15.07 50.08 -8.71
N ALA A 111 14.83 49.10 -7.84
CA ALA A 111 15.87 48.21 -7.33
C ALA A 111 16.31 47.25 -8.45
N ALA A 112 17.62 47.00 -8.52
CA ALA A 112 18.21 46.01 -9.43
C ALA A 112 17.50 44.65 -9.29
N PRO A 113 17.35 43.88 -10.38
CA PRO A 113 16.64 42.60 -10.32
C PRO A 113 17.26 41.70 -9.25
N PRO A 114 16.45 41.03 -8.42
CA PRO A 114 16.98 40.03 -7.51
C PRO A 114 17.64 38.95 -8.36
N SER A 115 18.90 38.64 -8.05
CA SER A 115 19.61 37.49 -8.61
C SER A 115 18.68 36.27 -8.50
N MET A 116 18.43 35.63 -9.64
CA MET A 116 17.76 34.33 -9.68
C MET A 116 18.52 33.40 -8.74
N VAL A 117 17.92 33.10 -7.60
CA VAL A 117 18.34 31.96 -6.80
C VAL A 117 17.79 30.76 -7.55
N GLU A 118 18.69 30.05 -8.24
CA GLU A 118 18.39 28.75 -8.81
C GLU A 118 17.79 27.85 -7.73
N PRO A 119 16.79 27.01 -8.04
CA PRO A 119 16.32 26.03 -7.08
C PRO A 119 17.42 25.00 -6.84
N GLU A 120 18.10 25.10 -5.69
CA GLU A 120 18.72 23.95 -5.04
C GLU A 120 17.61 22.90 -4.81
N ALA A 121 17.67 21.64 -5.22
CA ALA A 121 18.81 20.82 -5.61
C ALA A 121 18.39 19.74 -6.61
N SER A 122 19.06 19.67 -7.77
CA SER A 122 19.41 18.35 -8.31
C SER A 122 20.41 17.77 -7.32
N ILE A 123 20.03 16.70 -6.62
CA ILE A 123 21.04 15.89 -5.96
C ILE A 123 21.72 15.10 -7.07
N ASP A 124 22.62 15.76 -7.80
CA ASP A 124 23.64 15.08 -8.56
C ASP A 124 24.53 14.41 -7.50
N GLN A 125 24.15 13.18 -7.12
CA GLN A 125 25.00 12.30 -6.30
C GLN A 125 26.23 12.00 -7.16
N GLU A 126 27.23 12.88 -7.15
CA GLU A 126 28.59 12.56 -7.54
C GLU A 126 29.09 11.54 -6.52
N GLN A 127 28.83 10.25 -6.78
CA GLN A 127 29.10 9.21 -5.80
C GLN A 127 30.05 8.16 -6.35
N ASP A 128 31.23 8.12 -5.74
CA ASP A 128 32.17 6.98 -5.63
C ASP A 128 31.52 5.74 -4.96
N GLN A 129 30.19 5.60 -5.02
CA GLN A 129 29.49 4.46 -4.45
C GLN A 129 29.54 3.26 -5.40
N PRO A 130 29.67 2.04 -4.85
CA PRO A 130 29.52 0.83 -5.65
C PRO A 130 28.10 0.77 -6.25
N GLY A 131 27.97 0.19 -7.44
CA GLY A 131 26.68 0.02 -8.12
C GLY A 131 26.58 0.67 -9.49
N PHE A 132 25.35 0.82 -9.97
CA PHE A 132 25.03 1.55 -11.19
C PHE A 132 25.14 3.06 -10.97
N LYS A 133 25.49 3.81 -12.03
CA LYS A 133 25.35 5.27 -12.00
C LYS A 133 23.86 5.61 -12.20
N PHE A 134 23.30 6.47 -11.37
CA PHE A 134 21.89 6.86 -11.47
C PHE A 134 21.66 8.30 -11.04
N LYS A 135 20.49 8.83 -11.40
CA LYS A 135 19.98 10.14 -10.98
C LYS A 135 18.52 9.98 -10.54
N ILE A 136 18.13 10.67 -9.47
CA ILE A 136 16.73 10.79 -9.05
C ILE A 136 16.33 12.26 -9.16
N GLU A 137 15.31 12.53 -9.97
CA GLU A 137 14.79 13.88 -10.22
C GLU A 137 13.33 13.98 -9.78
N GLY A 138 12.78 15.20 -9.66
CA GLY A 138 11.35 15.39 -9.34
C GLY A 138 10.93 15.04 -7.91
N ARG A 139 11.90 14.87 -7.00
CA ARG A 139 11.63 14.61 -5.57
C ARG A 139 11.07 15.86 -4.87
N PRO A 140 10.25 15.70 -3.82
CA PRO A 140 9.62 14.46 -3.36
C PRO A 140 8.29 14.16 -4.06
N ASP A 141 7.85 15.00 -4.99
CA ASP A 141 6.48 15.01 -5.49
C ASP A 141 6.19 13.86 -6.47
N PHE A 142 7.02 13.71 -7.49
CA PHE A 142 6.86 12.74 -8.58
C PHE A 142 8.25 12.28 -9.05
N ALA A 143 8.93 11.51 -8.20
CA ALA A 143 10.30 11.11 -8.44
C ALA A 143 10.46 10.28 -9.72
N PHE A 144 11.49 10.61 -10.50
CA PHE A 144 11.89 9.91 -11.72
C PHE A 144 13.31 9.38 -11.55
N LEU A 145 13.54 8.12 -11.88
CA LEU A 145 14.84 7.46 -11.76
C LEU A 145 15.45 7.22 -13.14
N THR A 146 16.63 7.77 -13.38
CA THR A 146 17.44 7.49 -14.57
C THR A 146 18.63 6.64 -14.17
N VAL A 147 18.83 5.49 -14.81
CA VAL A 147 19.95 4.56 -14.53
C VAL A 147 20.79 4.35 -15.78
N GLN A 148 22.11 4.47 -15.63
CA GLN A 148 23.08 4.09 -16.65
C GLN A 148 23.47 2.63 -16.46
N VAL A 149 23.12 1.78 -17.42
CA VAL A 149 23.38 0.34 -17.40
C VAL A 149 24.62 0.05 -18.25
N PRO A 150 25.73 -0.45 -17.67
CA PRO A 150 26.91 -0.81 -18.44
C PRO A 150 26.63 -1.92 -19.47
N GLY A 151 27.39 -1.94 -20.55
CA GLY A 151 27.22 -2.94 -21.61
C GLY A 151 27.30 -4.38 -21.10
N GLY A 152 26.32 -5.20 -21.49
CA GLY A 152 26.17 -6.58 -21.07
C GLY A 152 25.59 -6.77 -19.66
N LYS A 153 25.32 -5.70 -18.91
CA LYS A 153 24.66 -5.77 -17.60
C LYS A 153 23.13 -5.72 -17.74
N THR A 154 22.47 -6.20 -16.69
CA THR A 154 21.01 -6.30 -16.61
C THR A 154 20.52 -5.58 -15.36
N LEU A 155 19.45 -4.82 -15.50
CA LEU A 155 18.72 -4.18 -14.42
C LEU A 155 17.33 -4.80 -14.30
N ARG A 156 16.87 -5.07 -13.08
CA ARG A 156 15.47 -5.43 -12.81
C ARG A 156 14.66 -4.18 -12.57
N VAL A 157 13.49 -4.09 -13.19
CA VAL A 157 12.58 -2.94 -13.07
C VAL A 157 11.15 -3.44 -12.90
N GLU A 158 10.37 -2.75 -12.07
CA GLU A 158 8.93 -2.94 -11.92
C GLU A 158 8.26 -2.90 -13.30
N ALA A 159 7.32 -3.83 -13.54
CA ALA A 159 6.58 -3.85 -14.78
C ALA A 159 5.78 -2.55 -14.96
N SER A 160 5.73 -2.06 -16.19
CA SER A 160 5.04 -0.82 -16.57
C SER A 160 5.63 0.47 -16.00
N ALA A 161 6.77 0.42 -15.28
CA ALA A 161 7.44 1.61 -14.75
C ALA A 161 8.49 2.20 -15.72
N MET A 162 8.88 1.49 -16.78
CA MET A 162 9.80 2.03 -17.79
C MET A 162 9.12 3.17 -18.57
N ALA A 163 9.74 4.35 -18.55
CA ALA A 163 9.26 5.55 -19.21
C ALA A 163 10.10 5.91 -20.45
N THR A 164 11.41 5.78 -20.36
CA THR A 164 12.35 5.99 -21.47
C THR A 164 13.44 4.91 -21.44
N MET A 165 14.02 4.59 -22.59
CA MET A 165 15.23 3.77 -22.66
C MET A 165 15.96 4.01 -23.98
N ASP A 166 17.28 3.83 -23.98
CA ASP A 166 18.05 3.79 -25.21
C ASP A 166 17.66 2.59 -26.09
N THR A 167 17.84 2.73 -27.40
CA THR A 167 17.43 1.69 -28.37
C THR A 167 18.17 0.37 -28.25
N ASN A 168 19.32 0.37 -27.56
CA ASN A 168 20.11 -0.83 -27.31
C ASN A 168 19.75 -1.53 -25.98
N MET A 169 18.78 -0.99 -25.22
CA MET A 169 18.21 -1.65 -24.05
C MET A 169 17.15 -2.67 -24.47
N VAL A 170 17.36 -3.94 -24.11
CA VAL A 170 16.46 -5.04 -24.48
C VAL A 170 15.74 -5.59 -23.26
N MET A 171 14.41 -5.52 -23.29
CA MET A 171 13.54 -6.06 -22.25
C MET A 171 13.30 -7.56 -22.42
N LYS A 172 13.40 -8.31 -21.32
CA LYS A 172 12.92 -9.68 -21.20
C LYS A 172 11.94 -9.77 -20.03
N THR A 173 10.67 -10.00 -20.34
CA THR A 173 9.65 -10.26 -19.33
C THR A 173 9.78 -11.70 -18.82
N LYS A 174 10.13 -11.86 -17.54
CA LYS A 174 10.06 -13.17 -16.88
C LYS A 174 8.66 -13.36 -16.33
N ALA A 175 7.76 -13.91 -17.13
CA ALA A 175 6.49 -14.43 -16.64
C ALA A 175 6.76 -15.69 -15.78
N LYS A 176 7.07 -15.51 -14.49
CA LYS A 176 7.13 -16.62 -13.53
C LYS A 176 5.70 -17.08 -13.21
N GLY A 177 5.15 -17.92 -14.09
CA GLY A 177 3.88 -18.64 -13.89
C GLY A 177 2.75 -18.13 -14.78
N GLY A 178 1.90 -19.05 -15.23
CA GLY A 178 0.82 -18.80 -16.20
C GLY A 178 -0.21 -17.75 -15.76
N LEU A 179 -1.20 -17.51 -16.62
CA LEU A 179 -2.26 -16.49 -16.51
C LEU A 179 -2.87 -16.28 -15.11
N GLY A 180 -2.83 -17.27 -14.22
CA GLY A 180 -3.38 -17.20 -12.87
C GLY A 180 -2.62 -16.32 -11.87
N ARG A 181 -1.34 -15.97 -12.10
CA ARG A 181 -0.58 -15.11 -11.16
C ARG A 181 -0.82 -13.61 -11.38
N PHE A 182 -1.37 -13.23 -12.54
CA PHE A 182 -1.82 -11.86 -12.86
C PHE A 182 -3.05 -11.40 -12.08
N LEU A 183 -3.73 -12.32 -11.39
CA LEU A 183 -5.00 -12.05 -10.71
C LEU A 183 -4.86 -11.86 -9.20
N THR A 184 -3.64 -11.88 -8.64
CA THR A 184 -3.41 -11.62 -7.20
C THR A 184 -2.70 -10.29 -7.01
N SER A 185 -3.25 -9.42 -6.15
CA SER A 185 -2.64 -8.15 -5.71
C SER A 185 -1.33 -8.32 -4.93
N GLU A 186 -0.89 -9.56 -4.75
CA GLU A 186 0.29 -10.01 -4.00
C GLU A 186 1.49 -10.32 -4.91
N SER A 187 1.37 -10.19 -6.23
CA SER A 187 2.45 -10.53 -7.16
C SER A 187 3.18 -9.29 -7.65
N ILE A 188 4.50 -9.26 -7.45
CA ILE A 188 5.37 -8.28 -8.11
C ILE A 188 5.67 -8.78 -9.52
N PHE A 189 5.47 -7.91 -10.50
CA PHE A 189 5.88 -8.13 -11.87
C PHE A 189 7.19 -7.38 -12.11
N ILE A 190 8.24 -8.12 -12.45
CA ILE A 190 9.58 -7.59 -12.68
C ILE A 190 9.99 -7.92 -14.11
N ASN A 191 10.41 -6.90 -14.85
CA ASN A 191 11.06 -7.02 -16.15
C ASN A 191 12.58 -6.92 -15.98
N GLU A 192 13.32 -7.65 -16.81
CA GLU A 192 14.78 -7.55 -16.89
C GLU A 192 15.17 -6.76 -18.14
N PHE A 193 15.94 -5.70 -17.98
CA PHE A 193 16.44 -4.85 -19.06
C PHE A 193 17.95 -5.01 -19.19
N THR A 194 18.42 -5.43 -20.36
CA THR A 194 19.84 -5.66 -20.62
C THR A 194 20.37 -4.68 -21.65
N ALA A 195 21.48 -3.99 -21.34
CA ALA A 195 22.18 -3.14 -22.28
C ALA A 195 22.98 -4.00 -23.27
N GLN A 196 22.59 -4.02 -24.55
CA GLN A 196 23.29 -4.77 -25.59
C GLN A 196 24.22 -3.86 -26.38
N ASN A 197 25.34 -4.41 -26.88
CA ASN A 197 26.24 -3.72 -27.81
C ASN A 197 26.83 -2.39 -27.31
N GLY A 198 26.83 -2.14 -25.99
CA GLY A 198 27.33 -0.90 -25.38
C GLY A 198 26.57 -0.56 -24.09
N PRO A 199 27.01 0.47 -23.34
CA PRO A 199 26.20 1.02 -22.26
C PRO A 199 24.87 1.57 -22.80
N GLY A 200 23.85 1.65 -21.95
CA GLY A 200 22.56 2.24 -22.30
C GLY A 200 21.87 2.83 -21.07
N GLU A 201 21.00 3.79 -21.31
CA GLU A 201 20.22 4.48 -20.29
C GLU A 201 18.78 3.92 -20.20
N ILE A 202 18.23 3.89 -19.00
CA ILE A 202 16.80 3.64 -18.76
C ILE A 202 16.24 4.64 -17.76
N GLY A 203 15.12 5.29 -18.12
CA GLY A 203 14.32 6.15 -17.27
C GLY A 203 13.08 5.43 -16.76
N ILE A 204 12.83 5.54 -15.46
CA ILE A 204 11.82 4.78 -14.71
C ILE A 204 10.94 5.78 -13.94
N ALA A 205 9.64 5.72 -14.23
CA ALA A 205 8.60 6.46 -13.52
C ALA A 205 7.79 5.46 -12.67
N PRO A 206 7.91 5.48 -11.34
CA PRO A 206 7.14 4.59 -10.47
C PRO A 206 5.62 4.77 -10.63
N ALA A 207 4.86 3.70 -10.41
CA ALA A 207 3.41 3.74 -10.60
C ALA A 207 2.67 4.66 -9.61
N SER A 208 3.20 4.82 -8.39
CA SER A 208 2.60 5.67 -7.36
C SER A 208 3.23 7.06 -7.37
N PRO A 209 2.44 8.14 -7.33
CA PRO A 209 2.92 9.50 -7.10
C PRO A 209 3.66 9.62 -5.77
N GLY A 210 4.94 9.93 -5.80
CA GLY A 210 5.69 10.18 -4.58
C GLY A 210 7.19 10.19 -4.77
N ASP A 211 7.88 9.99 -3.65
CA ASP A 211 9.32 10.06 -3.56
C ASP A 211 9.99 8.69 -3.78
N LEU A 212 11.31 8.67 -4.02
CA LEU A 212 12.09 7.46 -4.33
C LEU A 212 13.37 7.37 -3.50
N ALA A 213 13.67 6.23 -2.91
CA ALA A 213 14.93 5.98 -2.21
C ALA A 213 15.80 4.97 -2.94
N HIS A 214 17.10 5.08 -2.66
CA HIS A 214 18.12 4.14 -3.05
C HIS A 214 18.80 3.62 -1.79
N VAL A 215 19.08 2.31 -1.78
CA VAL A 215 19.97 1.67 -0.81
C VAL A 215 20.87 0.72 -1.59
N PHE A 216 22.18 0.81 -1.37
CA PHE A 216 23.13 -0.22 -1.82
C PHE A 216 23.25 -1.30 -0.75
N LEU A 217 22.91 -2.54 -1.09
CA LEU A 217 23.00 -3.69 -0.18
C LEU A 217 24.40 -4.30 -0.26
N GLN A 218 24.95 -4.70 0.89
CA GLN A 218 26.22 -5.38 1.13
C GLN A 218 26.01 -6.60 2.02
N GLY A 219 25.06 -7.45 1.62
CA GLY A 219 24.66 -8.64 2.37
C GLY A 219 23.54 -8.39 3.39
N GLU A 220 23.12 -7.14 3.61
CA GLU A 220 21.98 -6.83 4.46
C GLU A 220 20.64 -7.22 3.81
N THR A 221 19.61 -7.26 4.65
CA THR A 221 18.22 -7.46 4.22
C THR A 221 17.36 -6.23 4.49
N ILE A 222 16.59 -5.84 3.46
CA ILE A 222 15.48 -4.88 3.54
C ILE A 222 14.16 -5.64 3.33
N PHE A 223 13.23 -5.44 4.25
CA PHE A 223 11.83 -5.81 4.06
C PHE A 223 11.11 -4.63 3.42
N LEU A 224 10.40 -4.88 2.33
CA LEU A 224 9.78 -3.84 1.52
C LEU A 224 8.30 -4.16 1.30
N GLN A 225 7.42 -3.17 1.35
CA GLN A 225 6.06 -3.33 0.83
C GLN A 225 6.14 -3.64 -0.66
N ASN A 226 5.45 -4.67 -1.11
CA ASN A 226 5.61 -5.16 -2.49
C ASN A 226 5.35 -4.11 -3.57
N SER A 227 4.39 -3.22 -3.34
CA SER A 227 4.05 -2.14 -4.27
C SER A 227 5.02 -0.98 -4.26
N ALA A 228 6.02 -0.99 -3.36
CA ALA A 228 7.06 0.02 -3.30
C ALA A 228 8.30 -0.36 -4.14
N PHE A 229 8.42 -1.59 -4.62
CA PHE A 229 9.57 -2.02 -5.41
C PHE A 229 9.62 -1.28 -6.76
N VAL A 230 10.75 -0.64 -7.07
CA VAL A 230 10.95 0.06 -8.36
C VAL A 230 11.98 -0.63 -9.22
N ALA A 231 13.20 -0.83 -8.72
CA ALA A 231 14.28 -1.44 -9.48
C ALA A 231 15.32 -2.09 -8.57
N SER A 232 16.13 -3.00 -9.13
CA SER A 232 17.28 -3.58 -8.41
C SER A 232 18.34 -4.14 -9.34
N ASP A 233 19.57 -4.26 -8.82
CA ASP A 233 20.61 -5.09 -9.41
C ASP A 233 20.17 -6.57 -9.46
N MET A 234 20.78 -7.34 -10.37
CA MET A 234 20.66 -8.79 -10.41
C MET A 234 21.23 -9.49 -9.16
N GLY A 235 22.18 -8.87 -8.46
CA GLY A 235 22.73 -9.36 -7.18
C GLY A 235 21.76 -9.28 -5.99
N VAL A 236 20.71 -8.48 -6.10
CA VAL A 236 19.63 -8.43 -5.10
C VAL A 236 18.63 -9.55 -5.35
N THR A 237 18.44 -10.40 -4.35
CA THR A 237 17.41 -11.44 -4.36
C THR A 237 16.10 -10.87 -3.81
N VAL A 238 15.04 -10.97 -4.60
CA VAL A 238 13.69 -10.49 -4.24
C VAL A 238 12.77 -11.69 -4.00
N GLU A 239 12.37 -11.91 -2.74
CA GLU A 239 11.55 -13.04 -2.30
C GLU A 239 10.16 -12.57 -1.87
N THR A 240 9.12 -13.11 -2.51
CA THR A 240 7.71 -12.86 -2.14
C THR A 240 7.19 -13.82 -1.07
N LYS A 241 7.97 -14.86 -0.72
CA LYS A 241 7.62 -15.86 0.28
C LYS A 241 8.88 -16.26 1.03
N TRP A 242 8.93 -15.98 2.33
CA TRP A 242 9.98 -16.42 3.24
C TRP A 242 9.36 -16.78 4.60
N GLN A 243 10.10 -17.51 5.44
CA GLN A 243 9.59 -18.04 6.71
C GLN A 243 9.09 -16.96 7.69
N GLY A 244 9.55 -15.72 7.58
CA GLY A 244 9.13 -14.59 8.44
C GLY A 244 7.79 -13.95 8.06
N LEU A 245 7.31 -14.18 6.83
CA LEU A 245 6.07 -13.56 6.32
C LEU A 245 4.80 -14.05 7.05
N THR A 246 4.85 -15.23 7.66
CA THR A 246 3.73 -15.83 8.42
C THR A 246 3.34 -15.04 9.67
N LYS A 247 4.20 -14.14 10.17
CA LYS A 247 3.89 -13.29 11.35
C LYS A 247 2.91 -12.14 11.05
N GLY A 248 2.70 -11.76 9.78
CA GLY A 248 1.85 -10.63 9.40
C GLY A 248 0.55 -11.00 8.65
N PHE A 249 0.51 -12.16 7.99
CA PHE A 249 -0.53 -12.44 6.98
C PHE A 249 -1.91 -12.84 7.55
N PHE A 250 -2.04 -13.01 8.87
CA PHE A 250 -3.27 -13.55 9.50
C PHE A 250 -4.22 -12.49 10.07
N SER A 251 -3.97 -11.20 9.85
CA SER A 251 -4.78 -10.12 10.46
C SER A 251 -6.02 -9.74 9.63
N GLY A 252 -6.03 -10.00 8.31
CA GLY A 252 -7.07 -9.53 7.38
C GLY A 252 -6.71 -8.21 6.66
N GLU A 253 -5.44 -7.81 6.70
CA GLU A 253 -4.89 -6.62 6.04
C GLU A 253 -4.22 -6.87 4.68
N SER A 254 -3.95 -5.75 3.99
CA SER A 254 -3.31 -5.59 2.68
C SER A 254 -1.78 -5.41 2.74
N LEU A 255 -1.14 -5.50 3.91
CA LEU A 255 0.33 -5.34 4.02
C LEU A 255 1.05 -6.59 3.52
N PHE A 256 1.37 -6.60 2.22
CA PHE A 256 2.17 -7.64 1.58
C PHE A 256 3.63 -7.20 1.51
N LEU A 257 4.47 -7.85 2.31
CA LEU A 257 5.90 -7.58 2.33
C LEU A 257 6.63 -8.51 1.35
N ILE A 258 7.76 -8.04 0.83
CA ILE A 258 8.80 -8.83 0.17
C ILE A 258 10.11 -8.69 0.93
N ARG A 259 10.99 -9.68 0.76
CA ARG A 259 12.35 -9.63 1.30
C ARG A 259 13.34 -9.37 0.16
N CYS A 260 14.11 -8.31 0.29
CA CYS A 260 15.20 -7.94 -0.61
C CYS A 260 16.53 -8.13 0.13
N SER A 261 17.39 -9.02 -0.36
CA SER A 261 18.68 -9.34 0.30
C SER A 261 19.77 -9.65 -0.72
N GLY A 262 21.03 -9.37 -0.39
CA GLY A 262 22.18 -9.67 -1.25
C GLY A 262 23.09 -8.46 -1.41
N ASP A 263 23.78 -8.39 -2.55
CA ASP A 263 24.73 -7.32 -2.85
C ASP A 263 24.30 -6.56 -4.11
N GLY A 264 24.13 -5.25 -4.01
CA GLY A 264 23.79 -4.39 -5.14
C GLY A 264 22.70 -3.36 -4.86
N ASP A 265 22.37 -2.58 -5.89
CA ASP A 265 21.42 -1.49 -5.78
C ASP A 265 19.97 -1.98 -5.60
N LEU A 266 19.23 -1.30 -4.73
CA LEU A 266 17.79 -1.42 -4.54
C LEU A 266 17.16 -0.03 -4.56
N TRP A 267 16.17 0.16 -5.42
CA TRP A 267 15.34 1.37 -5.48
C TRP A 267 13.89 1.05 -5.16
N PHE A 268 13.28 1.94 -4.38
CA PHE A 268 11.88 1.81 -3.98
C PHE A 268 11.20 3.17 -3.85
N ASN A 269 9.89 3.24 -4.13
CA ASN A 269 9.10 4.46 -4.08
C ASN A 269 8.15 4.51 -2.88
N THR A 270 7.55 5.67 -2.71
CA THR A 270 6.46 5.95 -1.76
C THR A 270 5.22 6.44 -2.49
N TYR A 271 4.07 6.38 -1.83
CA TYR A 271 2.91 7.20 -2.17
C TYR A 271 2.91 8.46 -1.30
N GLY A 272 3.12 9.62 -1.90
CA GLY A 272 3.41 10.87 -1.20
C GLY A 272 4.89 11.03 -0.87
N GLY A 273 5.19 11.77 0.20
CA GLY A 273 6.57 12.01 0.64
C GLY A 273 7.14 10.84 1.45
N MET A 274 8.47 10.75 1.48
CA MET A 274 9.20 9.75 2.25
C MET A 274 9.74 10.32 3.57
N ILE A 275 9.60 9.57 4.67
CA ILE A 275 10.25 9.88 5.94
C ILE A 275 10.99 8.64 6.42
N MET A 276 12.28 8.78 6.72
CA MET A 276 13.10 7.73 7.33
C MET A 276 13.14 7.95 8.85
N LEU A 277 12.82 6.91 9.60
CA LEU A 277 12.82 6.90 11.06
C LEU A 277 13.89 5.95 11.57
N ASP A 278 14.75 6.44 12.45
CA ASP A 278 15.64 5.59 13.26
C ASP A 278 14.85 5.05 14.45
N VAL A 279 14.78 3.73 14.56
CA VAL A 279 14.10 3.02 15.65
C VAL A 279 15.16 2.39 16.55
N ASP A 280 15.06 2.67 17.85
CA ASP A 280 15.85 2.05 18.93
C ASP A 280 14.91 1.76 20.10
N GLY A 281 14.47 0.50 20.22
CA GLY A 281 13.40 0.07 21.11
C GLY A 281 12.07 -0.16 20.38
N ASP A 282 10.96 0.15 21.04
CA ASP A 282 9.62 -0.09 20.51
C ASP A 282 9.10 1.11 19.73
N TYR A 283 8.48 0.85 18.58
CA TYR A 283 7.85 1.89 17.76
C TYR A 283 6.59 1.37 17.07
N VAL A 284 5.60 2.24 16.85
CA VAL A 284 4.30 1.86 16.26
C VAL A 284 4.05 2.67 15.00
N VAL A 285 3.69 1.99 13.92
CA VAL A 285 3.39 2.60 12.62
C VAL A 285 2.10 2.01 12.07
N ASP A 286 1.24 2.84 11.47
CA ASP A 286 0.12 2.35 10.66
C ASP A 286 0.65 1.48 9.51
N THR A 287 0.04 0.31 9.31
CA THR A 287 0.49 -0.68 8.32
C THR A 287 0.46 -0.14 6.89
N GLY A 288 -0.50 0.73 6.56
CA GLY A 288 -0.63 1.36 5.24
C GLY A 288 0.37 2.49 5.00
N ASN A 289 1.12 2.90 6.02
CA ASN A 289 2.17 3.92 5.92
C ASN A 289 3.58 3.33 5.89
N ILE A 290 3.74 2.01 6.07
CA ILE A 290 5.07 1.36 6.03
C ILE A 290 5.50 1.14 4.58
N VAL A 291 6.71 1.56 4.26
CA VAL A 291 7.32 1.32 2.94
C VAL A 291 8.40 0.28 3.03
N ALA A 292 9.38 0.47 3.90
CA ALA A 292 10.51 -0.44 4.06
C ALA A 292 11.00 -0.48 5.50
N PHE A 293 11.71 -1.54 5.89
CA PHE A 293 12.44 -1.59 7.15
C PHE A 293 13.62 -2.57 7.11
N THR A 294 14.62 -2.32 7.94
CA THR A 294 15.85 -3.14 8.05
C THR A 294 15.66 -4.38 8.93
N GLU A 295 16.48 -5.40 8.72
CA GLU A 295 16.41 -6.68 9.48
C GLU A 295 16.69 -6.62 10.98
N GLY A 296 17.27 -5.53 11.50
CA GLY A 296 17.46 -5.33 12.94
C GLY A 296 16.17 -5.06 13.73
N LEU A 297 15.02 -5.01 13.04
CA LEU A 297 13.70 -4.80 13.63
C LEU A 297 12.85 -6.07 13.56
N ASP A 298 12.41 -6.53 14.72
CA ASP A 298 11.27 -7.42 14.84
C ASP A 298 9.99 -6.63 14.58
N TYR A 299 8.96 -7.29 14.04
CA TYR A 299 7.69 -6.66 13.75
C TYR A 299 6.49 -7.56 14.07
N SER A 300 5.39 -6.95 14.49
CA SER A 300 4.12 -7.64 14.75
C SER A 300 2.92 -6.77 14.38
N ILE A 301 1.98 -7.34 13.64
CA ILE A 301 0.74 -6.63 13.28
C ILE A 301 -0.28 -6.83 14.38
N THR A 302 -0.77 -5.73 14.96
CA THR A 302 -1.73 -5.73 16.07
C THR A 302 -2.90 -4.80 15.77
N LYS A 303 -4.08 -5.12 16.27
CA LYS A 303 -5.25 -4.23 16.18
C LYS A 303 -5.09 -3.08 17.17
N VAL A 304 -5.46 -1.87 16.75
CA VAL A 304 -5.47 -0.69 17.64
C VAL A 304 -6.73 -0.73 18.52
N GLY A 305 -6.53 -1.11 19.79
CA GLY A 305 -7.58 -1.15 20.81
C GLY A 305 -8.63 -2.26 20.63
N GLY A 306 -9.60 -2.32 21.55
CA GLY A 306 -10.64 -3.35 21.57
C GLY A 306 -11.62 -3.24 20.39
N TYR A 307 -12.51 -4.24 20.23
CA TYR A 307 -13.48 -4.28 19.13
C TYR A 307 -14.34 -3.00 18.96
N LYS A 308 -14.48 -2.17 20.00
CA LYS A 308 -15.19 -0.89 19.95
C LYS A 308 -14.35 0.29 19.43
N SER A 309 -13.02 0.33 19.59
CA SER A 309 -12.18 1.46 19.14
C SER A 309 -11.86 1.43 17.65
N LEU A 310 -11.79 0.23 17.06
CA LEU A 310 -11.60 0.02 15.61
C LEU A 310 -12.67 0.70 14.75
N PHE A 311 -13.88 0.87 15.28
CA PHE A 311 -14.97 1.54 14.57
C PHE A 311 -14.89 3.07 14.61
N PHE A 312 -14.16 3.66 15.56
CA PHE A 312 -14.13 5.10 15.77
C PHE A 312 -12.80 5.77 15.42
N SER A 313 -11.66 5.05 15.38
CA SER A 313 -10.38 5.68 15.01
C SER A 313 -10.12 5.71 13.50
N GLY A 314 -10.79 4.87 12.71
CA GLY A 314 -10.49 4.71 11.28
C GLY A 314 -9.18 3.97 10.97
N GLU A 315 -8.37 3.68 12.00
CA GLU A 315 -7.13 2.92 11.91
C GLU A 315 -7.42 1.45 12.25
N GLY A 316 -7.24 0.55 11.28
CA GLY A 316 -7.59 -0.86 11.41
C GLY A 316 -6.54 -1.66 12.18
N PHE A 317 -5.29 -1.60 11.75
CA PHE A 317 -4.18 -2.27 12.41
C PHE A 317 -2.92 -1.42 12.34
N VAL A 318 -2.00 -1.72 13.24
CA VAL A 318 -0.68 -1.11 13.31
C VAL A 318 0.37 -2.19 13.33
N CYS A 319 1.52 -1.88 12.76
CA CYS A 319 2.74 -2.64 12.96
C CYS A 319 3.47 -2.11 14.19
N ARG A 320 3.79 -2.99 15.13
CA ARG A 320 4.70 -2.72 16.24
C ARG A 320 6.06 -3.25 15.88
N PHE A 321 7.02 -2.35 15.79
CA PHE A 321 8.43 -2.66 15.67
C PHE A 321 9.07 -2.73 17.05
N SER A 322 10.07 -3.59 17.20
CA SER A 322 10.96 -3.65 18.35
C SER A 322 12.38 -3.98 17.90
N GLY A 323 13.40 -3.41 18.54
CA GLY A 323 14.81 -3.66 18.20
C GLY A 323 15.51 -2.40 17.73
N LYS A 324 16.49 -2.53 16.85
CA LYS A 324 17.27 -1.38 16.36
C LYS A 324 17.42 -1.42 14.85
N GLY A 325 17.00 -0.36 14.17
CA GLY A 325 17.08 -0.29 12.72
C GLY A 325 16.39 0.95 12.16
N LYS A 326 16.06 0.90 10.87
CA LYS A 326 15.40 1.98 10.15
C LYS A 326 14.04 1.53 9.63
N VAL A 327 13.07 2.43 9.66
CA VAL A 327 11.76 2.29 9.01
C VAL A 327 11.56 3.46 8.06
N TRP A 328 11.26 3.16 6.80
CA TRP A 328 10.80 4.15 5.84
C TRP A 328 9.28 4.16 5.85
N ILE A 329 8.71 5.35 6.02
CA ILE A 329 7.26 5.57 5.96
C ILE A 329 6.90 6.53 4.83
N GLN A 330 5.65 6.46 4.43
CA GLN A 330 5.05 7.34 3.43
C GLN A 330 4.00 8.28 4.04
N THR A 331 3.84 9.48 3.48
CA THR A 331 2.89 10.47 4.01
C THR A 331 1.44 10.28 3.52
N ARG A 332 1.22 9.41 2.53
CA ARG A 332 -0.12 9.05 2.05
C ARG A 332 -0.33 7.54 2.07
N SER A 333 -1.57 7.14 2.30
CA SER A 333 -2.02 5.75 2.21
C SER A 333 -2.99 5.61 1.05
N VAL A 334 -2.76 4.60 0.21
CA VAL A 334 -3.67 4.26 -0.90
C VAL A 334 -5.06 3.95 -0.37
N GLN A 335 -5.16 3.34 0.81
CA GLN A 335 -6.44 3.02 1.42
C GLN A 335 -7.19 4.29 1.84
N ALA A 336 -6.51 5.23 2.50
CA ALA A 336 -7.11 6.51 2.85
C ALA A 336 -7.57 7.29 1.61
N PHE A 337 -6.74 7.32 0.56
CA PHE A 337 -7.10 7.98 -0.70
C PHE A 337 -8.29 7.31 -1.40
N THR A 338 -8.28 5.99 -1.55
CA THR A 338 -9.39 5.27 -2.19
C THR A 338 -10.69 5.42 -1.42
N SER A 339 -10.67 5.38 -0.08
CA SER A 339 -11.84 5.68 0.75
C SER A 339 -12.38 7.09 0.54
N TRP A 340 -11.49 8.09 0.40
CA TRP A 340 -11.87 9.48 0.13
C TRP A 340 -12.43 9.68 -1.29
N VAL A 341 -11.85 9.04 -2.32
CA VAL A 341 -12.33 9.16 -3.71
C VAL A 341 -13.59 8.34 -3.96
N TYR A 342 -13.81 7.25 -3.23
CA TYR A 342 -14.90 6.30 -3.45
C TYR A 342 -16.28 6.93 -3.68
N PRO A 343 -16.72 7.97 -2.94
CA PRO A 343 -18.02 8.60 -3.16
C PRO A 343 -18.15 9.34 -4.49
N PHE A 344 -17.05 9.73 -5.14
CA PHE A 344 -17.04 10.52 -6.37
C PHE A 344 -17.01 9.66 -7.65
N ARG A 345 -16.88 8.34 -7.54
CA ARG A 345 -16.80 7.46 -8.72
C ARG A 345 -18.16 7.36 -9.43
N PRO A 346 -18.19 7.30 -10.78
CA PRO A 346 -19.43 7.02 -11.50
C PRO A 346 -20.04 5.69 -11.06
N VAL A 347 -21.34 5.72 -10.72
CA VAL A 347 -22.13 4.52 -10.46
C VAL A 347 -22.97 4.25 -11.70
N GLN A 348 -22.80 3.08 -12.32
CA GLN A 348 -23.69 2.64 -13.40
C GLN A 348 -25.10 2.47 -12.82
N ASN A 349 -26.04 3.30 -13.29
CA ASN A 349 -27.46 3.11 -12.98
C ASN A 349 -27.92 1.86 -13.73
N LYS A 350 -28.29 0.80 -13.00
CA LYS A 350 -29.10 -0.26 -13.58
C LYS A 350 -30.52 0.30 -13.75
N GLY A 351 -30.88 0.57 -15.00
CA GLY A 351 -32.25 0.93 -15.40
C GLY A 351 -33.20 -0.25 -15.33
#